data_AF-A0AAJ5BYM1-F1
#
_entry.id   AF-A0AAJ5BYM1-F1
#
_cell.length_a   1.000
_cell.length_b   1.000
_cell.length_c   1.000
_cell.angle_alpha   90.00
_cell.angle_beta   90.00
_cell.angle_gamma   90.00
#
_symmetry.space_group_name_H-M   'P 1'
#
loop_
_entity.id
_entity.type
_entity.pdbx_description
1 polymer ?
#
loop_
_entity_poly.entity_id
_entity_poly.type
_entity_poly.pdbx_seq_one_letter_code
_entity_poly.pdbx_strand_id
1 'polypeptide(L)' 'MEIETIDIFERFRNGERAQFSDPQYSKIEQACYDTKKLLLQMNGTAEPNEVRSYLS' A
#
# COMPACT_ATOMS: atom_id res chain seq x y z
N MET A 1 16.80 18.19 -15.36
CA MET A 1 16.57 16.74 -15.18
C MET A 1 15.66 16.61 -13.99
N GLU A 2 14.38 16.30 -14.22
CA GLU A 2 13.54 15.79 -13.15
C GLU A 2 14.09 14.41 -12.79
N ILE A 3 14.51 14.24 -11.54
CA ILE A 3 14.83 12.91 -11.03
C ILE A 3 13.47 12.25 -10.83
N GLU A 4 13.10 11.30 -11.69
CA GLU A 4 12.02 10.37 -11.38
C GLU A 4 12.39 9.68 -10.06
N THR A 5 11.75 10.13 -8.99
CA THR A 5 11.93 9.51 -7.68
C THR A 5 11.15 8.21 -7.69
N ILE A 6 11.86 7.09 -7.91
CA ILE A 6 11.32 5.73 -7.79
C ILE A 6 10.51 5.66 -6.50
N ASP A 7 9.26 5.22 -6.58
CA ASP A 7 8.35 5.21 -5.45
C ASP A 7 8.85 4.27 -4.33
N ILE A 8 8.60 4.62 -3.07
CA ILE A 8 9.05 3.83 -1.91
C ILE A 8 8.59 2.37 -1.97
N PHE A 9 7.43 2.08 -2.55
CA PHE A 9 6.92 0.71 -2.71
C PHE A 9 7.63 -0.04 -3.85
N GLU A 10 8.06 0.64 -4.90
CA GLU A 10 8.91 0.04 -5.95
C GLU A 10 10.27 -0.36 -5.38
N ARG A 11 10.86 0.50 -4.55
CA ARG A 11 12.12 0.21 -3.85
C ARG A 11 11.98 -1.02 -2.94
N PHE A 12 10.87 -1.13 -2.20
CA PHE A 12 10.59 -2.35 -1.41
C PHE A 12 10.47 -3.61 -2.27
N ARG A 13 9.79 -3.54 -3.43
CA ARG A 13 9.72 -4.68 -4.37
C ARG A 13 11.10 -5.10 -4.89
N ASN A 14 12.03 -4.15 -4.97
CA ASN A 14 13.43 -4.40 -5.33
C ASN A 14 14.31 -4.86 -4.16
N GLY A 15 13.74 -5.04 -2.95
CA GLY A 15 14.47 -5.50 -1.76
C GLY A 15 15.23 -4.40 -1.02
N GLU A 16 15.00 -3.13 -1.36
CA GLU A 16 15.59 -2.01 -0.64
C GLU A 16 14.91 -1.78 0.71
N ARG A 17 15.63 -1.11 1.62
CA ARG A 17 15.10 -0.67 2.92
C ARG A 17 14.87 0.83 2.87
N ALA A 18 13.82 1.32 3.53
CA ALA A 18 13.59 2.75 3.72
C ALA A 18 14.17 3.24 5.04
N GLN A 19 14.68 4.46 5.04
CA GLN A 19 15.06 5.18 6.26
C GLN A 19 13.89 6.04 6.75
N PHE A 20 13.83 6.33 8.04
CA PHE A 20 12.78 7.22 8.59
C PHE A 20 12.81 8.65 8.02
N SER A 21 13.96 9.10 7.53
CA SER A 21 14.13 10.38 6.85
C SER A 21 13.73 10.37 5.38
N ASP A 22 13.24 9.24 4.86
CA ASP A 22 12.79 9.15 3.48
C ASP A 22 11.62 10.13 3.23
N PRO A 23 11.68 11.00 2.21
CA PRO A 23 10.60 11.94 1.92
C PRO A 23 9.24 11.26 1.67
N GLN A 24 9.25 9.98 1.29
CA GLN A 24 8.06 9.19 1.03
C GLN A 24 7.66 8.29 2.21
N TYR A 25 8.32 8.38 3.37
CA TYR A 25 8.07 7.50 4.52
C TYR A 25 6.61 7.54 5.00
N SER A 26 5.97 8.72 4.93
CA SER A 26 4.55 8.90 5.30
C SER A 26 3.58 8.09 4.44
N LYS A 27 3.95 7.71 3.21
CA LYS A 27 3.12 6.85 2.35
C LYS A 27 2.92 5.47 2.96
N ILE A 28 3.88 4.98 3.75
CA ILE A 28 3.80 3.66 4.41
C ILE A 28 2.63 3.63 5.39
N GLU A 29 2.48 4.68 6.21
CA GLU A 29 1.40 4.77 7.18
C GLU A 29 0.03 4.76 6.49
N GLN A 30 -0.12 5.58 5.45
CA GLN A 30 -1.35 5.65 4.67
C GLN A 30 -1.67 4.30 4.02
N ALA A 31 -0.69 3.64 3.40
CA ALA A 31 -0.89 2.31 2.82
C ALA A 31 -1.29 1.25 3.85
N CYS A 32 -0.72 1.28 5.06
CA CYS A 32 -1.12 0.41 6.16
C CYS A 32 -2.58 0.66 6.58
N TYR A 33 -2.99 1.93 6.68
CA TYR A 33 -4.37 2.30 7.01
C TYR A 33 -5.36 1.80 5.94
N ASP A 34 -5.07 2.08 4.67
CA ASP A 34 -5.93 1.68 3.55
C ASP A 34 -6.03 0.16 3.44
N THR A 35 -4.92 -0.55 3.64
CA THR A 35 -4.90 -2.02 3.68
C THR A 35 -5.75 -2.56 4.83
N LYS A 36 -5.70 -1.95 6.01
CA LYS A 36 -6.53 -2.36 7.15
C LYS A 36 -8.01 -2.12 6.89
N LYS A 37 -8.36 -0.99 6.25
CA LYS A 37 -9.74 -0.69 5.87
C LYS A 37 -10.28 -1.74 4.91
N LEU A 38 -9.50 -2.08 3.88
CA LEU A 38 -9.81 -3.13 2.92
C LEU A 38 -10.03 -4.49 3.59
N LEU A 39 -9.13 -4.87 4.52
CA LEU A 39 -9.26 -6.11 5.29
C LEU A 39 -10.58 -6.18 6.07
N LEU A 40 -10.99 -5.08 6.70
CA LEU A 40 -12.25 -5.02 7.45
C LEU A 40 -13.47 -5.16 6.52
N GLN A 41 -13.43 -4.56 5.32
CA GLN A 41 -14.49 -4.70 4.33
C GLN A 41 -14.61 -6.14 3.83
N MET A 42 -13.49 -6.76 3.48
CA MET A 42 -13.46 -8.15 3.00
C MET A 42 -13.94 -9.15 4.07
N ASN A 43 -13.56 -8.94 5.33
CA ASN A 43 -14.01 -9.79 6.44
C ASN A 43 -15.46 -9.52 6.89
N GLY A 44 -16.06 -8.42 6.41
CA GLY A 44 -17.43 -8.01 6.73
C GLY A 44 -18.50 -8.65 5.85
N THR A 45 -18.12 -9.35 4.78
CA THR A 45 -19.04 -9.96 3.82
C THR A 45 -18.75 -11.45 3.64
N ALA A 46 -19.79 -12.24 3.41
CA ALA A 46 -19.66 -13.65 3.04
C ALA A 46 -19.71 -13.86 1.51
N GLU A 47 -20.01 -12.81 0.74
CA GLU A 47 -20.22 -12.88 -0.70
C GLU A 47 -18.89 -12.82 -1.47
N PRO A 48 -18.46 -13.89 -2.16
CA PRO A 48 -17.14 -13.93 -2.80
C PRO A 48 -16.96 -12.89 -3.92
N ASN A 49 -18.06 -12.50 -4.58
CA ASN A 49 -18.02 -11.50 -5.65
C ASN A 49 -17.78 -10.09 -5.09
N GLU A 50 -18.29 -9.80 -3.89
CA GLU A 50 -18.06 -8.53 -3.20
C GLU A 50 -16.60 -8.45 -2.71
N VAL A 51 -16.05 -9.54 -2.19
CA VAL A 51 -14.62 -9.60 -1.82
C VAL A 51 -13.72 -9.29 -3.02
N ARG A 52 -14.03 -9.82 -4.21
CA ARG A 52 -13.26 -9.58 -5.43
C ARG A 52 -13.37 -8.14 -5.94
N SER A 53 -14.52 -7.48 -5.77
CA SER A 53 -14.68 -6.10 -6.22
C SER A 53 -13.85 -5.11 -5.40
N TYR A 54 -13.52 -5.44 -4.15
CA TYR A 54 -12.61 -4.62 -3.35
C TYR A 54 -11.14 -4.69 -3.79
N LEU A 55 -10.75 -5.71 -4.57
CA LEU A 55 -9.38 -5.97 -5.02
C LEU A 55 -9.13 -5.64 -6.51
N SER A 56 -10.19 -5.24 -7.24
CA SER A 56 -10.16 -4.95 -8.68
C SER A 56 -9.99 -3.46 -8.94
#